data_AF-A0ABD5C975-F1
#
_entry.id   AF-A0ABD5C975-F1
#
_cell.length_a   1.000
_cell.length_b   1.000
_cell.length_c   1.000
_cell.angle_alpha   90.00
_cell.angle_beta   90.00
_cell.angle_gamma   90.00
#
_symmetry.space_group_name_H-M   'P 1'
#
loop_
_entity.id
_entity.type
_entity.pdbx_description
1 polymer ?
#
loop_
_entity_poly.entity_id
_entity_poly.type
_entity_poly.pdbx_seq_one_letter_code
_entity_poly.pdbx_strand_id
1 'polypeptide(L)'
;DMTFFYSAAHNIFVSDINKESYEDAGSWPADAKEVSDELFYQYSQNPPKGKIRSHADGLPIWEDAPPMTEEELILKNKNEKQIRIDEANNYMHGKQWPGKAAIGRLKGEELAQYNLWL
;
A
#
# COMPACT_ATOMS: atom_id res chain seq x y z
N ASP A 1 -13.26 24.72 14.19
CA ASP A 1 -13.20 23.27 13.98
C ASP A 1 -13.54 22.96 12.54
N MET A 2 -12.91 21.93 11.98
CA MET A 2 -13.11 21.52 10.59
C MET A 2 -14.23 20.49 10.53
N THR A 3 -15.16 20.67 9.60
CA THR A 3 -16.28 19.76 9.40
C THR A 3 -15.99 18.84 8.22
N PHE A 4 -16.14 17.54 8.41
CA PHE A 4 -15.95 16.55 7.35
C PHE A 4 -17.27 16.07 6.76
N PHE A 5 -17.24 15.81 5.47
CA PHE A 5 -18.35 15.25 4.72
C PHE A 5 -17.88 14.04 3.92
N TYR A 6 -18.75 13.06 3.76
CA TYR A 6 -18.51 11.88 2.94
C TYR A 6 -19.47 11.84 1.76
N SER A 7 -18.93 11.64 0.56
CA SER A 7 -19.69 11.35 -0.66
C SER A 7 -19.56 9.87 -0.97
N ALA A 8 -20.68 9.16 -0.93
CA ALA A 8 -20.72 7.74 -1.25
C ALA A 8 -20.55 7.51 -2.75
N ALA A 9 -21.18 8.34 -3.59
CA ALA A 9 -21.11 8.23 -5.05
C ALA A 9 -19.67 8.29 -5.59
N HIS A 10 -18.80 9.05 -4.92
CA HIS A 10 -17.39 9.18 -5.29
C HIS A 10 -16.44 8.42 -4.35
N ASN A 11 -16.95 7.86 -3.25
CA ASN A 11 -16.17 7.24 -2.17
C ASN A 11 -15.02 8.14 -1.68
N ILE A 12 -15.32 9.43 -1.45
CA ILE A 12 -14.34 10.43 -1.00
C ILE A 12 -14.82 11.15 0.25
N PHE A 13 -13.85 11.66 1.02
CA PHE A 13 -14.08 12.65 2.06
C PHE A 13 -13.73 14.04 1.52
N VAL A 14 -14.55 15.02 1.87
CA VAL A 14 -14.33 16.46 1.63
C VAL A 14 -14.51 17.21 2.94
N SER A 15 -14.01 18.44 3.03
CA SER A 15 -14.13 19.28 4.22
C SER A 15 -14.67 20.66 3.91
N ASP A 16 -15.26 21.30 4.92
CA ASP A 16 -15.79 22.66 4.83
C ASP A 16 -14.74 23.72 4.43
N ILE A 17 -13.48 23.52 4.81
CA ILE A 17 -12.39 24.45 4.50
C ILE A 17 -12.21 24.70 2.99
N ASN A 18 -12.56 23.73 2.14
CA ASN A 18 -12.45 23.82 0.69
C ASN A 18 -13.82 23.94 0.00
N LYS A 19 -14.91 24.08 0.76
CA LYS A 19 -16.27 23.98 0.23
C LYS A 19 -16.59 25.05 -0.79
N GLU A 20 -16.31 26.31 -0.49
CA GLU A 20 -16.56 27.44 -1.40
C GLU A 20 -15.84 27.24 -2.74
N SER A 21 -14.56 26.84 -2.72
CA SER A 21 -13.80 26.56 -3.94
C SER A 21 -14.37 25.40 -4.77
N TYR A 22 -14.89 24.36 -4.11
CA TYR A 22 -15.54 23.25 -4.82
C TYR A 22 -16.90 23.64 -5.37
N GLU A 23 -17.68 24.46 -4.66
CA GLU A 23 -18.96 24.99 -5.11
C GLU A 23 -18.78 25.93 -6.32
N ASP A 24 -17.80 26.85 -6.26
CA ASP A 24 -17.43 27.72 -7.39
C ASP A 24 -17.01 26.94 -8.63
N ALA A 25 -16.31 25.81 -8.43
CA ALA A 25 -15.92 24.90 -9.51
C ALA A 25 -17.03 23.93 -9.94
N GLY A 26 -18.20 23.93 -9.28
CA GLY A 26 -19.29 22.98 -9.53
C GLY A 26 -18.92 21.51 -9.25
N SER A 27 -17.95 21.27 -8.38
CA SER A 27 -17.38 19.96 -8.05
C SER A 27 -17.72 19.48 -6.63
N TRP A 28 -18.43 20.29 -5.85
CA TRP A 28 -18.93 19.84 -4.53
C TRP A 28 -19.90 18.67 -4.71
N PRO A 29 -19.67 17.50 -4.05
CA PRO A 29 -20.54 16.35 -4.23
C PRO A 29 -21.94 16.62 -3.68
N ALA A 30 -22.97 16.43 -4.50
CA ALA A 30 -24.36 16.67 -4.10
C ALA A 30 -24.86 15.69 -3.01
N ASP A 31 -24.23 14.51 -2.91
CA ASP A 31 -24.53 13.49 -1.90
C ASP A 31 -23.63 13.59 -0.66
N ALA A 32 -22.80 14.63 -0.55
CA ALA A 32 -21.92 14.83 0.60
C ALA A 32 -22.75 14.98 1.90
N LYS A 33 -22.58 14.03 2.82
CA LYS A 33 -23.22 14.04 4.14
C LYS A 33 -22.18 14.35 5.20
N GLU A 34 -22.52 15.22 6.15
CA GLU A 34 -21.68 15.48 7.31
C GLU A 34 -21.46 14.19 8.10
N VAL A 35 -20.23 13.98 8.56
CA VAL A 35 -19.82 12.79 9.34
C VAL A 35 -19.05 13.21 10.57
N SER A 36 -19.03 12.36 11.59
CA SER A 36 -18.22 12.61 12.78
C SER A 36 -16.72 12.49 12.47
N ASP A 37 -15.90 13.20 13.25
CA ASP A 37 -14.44 13.09 13.21
C ASP A 37 -13.98 11.64 13.42
N GLU A 38 -14.63 10.89 14.32
CA GLU A 38 -14.32 9.47 14.56
C GLU A 38 -14.50 8.63 13.29
N LEU A 39 -15.61 8.83 12.56
CA LEU A 39 -15.86 8.14 11.30
C LEU A 39 -14.83 8.53 10.24
N PHE A 40 -14.53 9.83 10.14
CA PHE A 40 -13.48 10.31 9.24
C PHE A 40 -12.13 9.65 9.58
N TYR A 41 -11.68 9.67 10.83
CA TYR A 41 -10.41 9.08 11.23
C TYR A 41 -10.38 7.56 11.06
N GLN A 42 -11.50 6.86 11.26
CA GLN A 42 -11.55 5.42 11.03
C GLN A 42 -11.37 5.06 9.56
N TYR A 43 -12.00 5.81 8.65
CA TYR A 43 -12.13 5.44 7.24
C TYR A 43 -11.26 6.24 6.27
N SER A 44 -10.60 7.31 6.71
CA SER A 44 -9.60 8.05 5.92
C SER A 44 -8.20 7.45 5.98
N GLN A 45 -7.97 6.51 6.91
CA GLN A 45 -6.69 5.83 7.09
C GLN A 45 -6.48 4.71 6.06
N ASN A 46 -5.28 4.13 6.07
CA ASN A 46 -4.99 2.94 5.28
C ASN A 46 -6.01 1.82 5.59
N PRO A 47 -6.59 1.17 4.58
CA PRO A 47 -7.52 0.07 4.79
C PRO A 47 -6.88 -1.06 5.62
N PRO A 48 -7.66 -1.75 6.48
CA PRO A 48 -7.24 -3.00 7.10
C PRO A 48 -6.78 -4.00 6.04
N LYS A 49 -5.88 -4.90 6.43
CA LYS A 49 -5.33 -5.92 5.52
C LYS A 49 -6.47 -6.70 4.84
N GLY A 50 -6.46 -6.70 3.51
CA GLY A 50 -7.45 -7.43 2.70
C GLY A 50 -8.80 -6.72 2.56
N LYS A 51 -8.92 -5.46 2.97
CA LYS A 51 -10.14 -4.67 2.83
C LYS A 51 -9.94 -3.46 1.93
N ILE A 52 -11.04 -2.96 1.40
CA ILE A 52 -11.15 -1.69 0.67
C ILE A 52 -12.22 -0.82 1.33
N ARG A 53 -12.09 0.51 1.21
CA ARG A 53 -13.19 1.40 1.60
C ARG A 53 -14.26 1.31 0.53
N SER A 54 -15.48 1.03 0.96
CA SER A 54 -16.68 0.99 0.15
C SER A 54 -17.75 1.86 0.84
N HIS A 55 -18.99 1.77 0.41
CA HIS A 55 -20.09 2.49 1.04
C HIS A 55 -21.36 1.65 1.17
N ALA A 56 -22.06 1.83 2.30
CA ALA A 56 -23.42 1.33 2.52
C ALA A 56 -24.25 2.44 3.18
N ASP A 57 -25.49 2.60 2.74
CA ASP A 57 -26.44 3.62 3.27
C ASP A 57 -25.90 5.07 3.24
N GLY A 58 -24.98 5.35 2.32
CA GLY A 58 -24.34 6.65 2.18
C GLY A 58 -23.23 6.93 3.20
N LEU A 59 -22.75 5.91 3.91
CA LEU A 59 -21.64 5.98 4.85
C LEU A 59 -20.49 5.05 4.43
N PRO A 60 -19.24 5.37 4.79
CA PRO A 60 -18.09 4.54 4.49
C PRO A 60 -18.14 3.22 5.29
N ILE A 61 -17.80 2.12 4.64
CA ILE A 61 -17.61 0.81 5.29
C ILE A 61 -16.32 0.16 4.80
N TRP A 62 -15.81 -0.80 5.56
CA TRP A 62 -14.71 -1.65 5.12
C TRP A 62 -15.29 -2.91 4.52
N GLU A 63 -15.11 -3.09 3.21
CA GLU A 63 -15.53 -4.26 2.47
C GLU A 63 -14.33 -5.16 2.18
N ASP A 64 -14.54 -6.46 1.99
CA ASP A 64 -13.47 -7.35 1.57
C ASP A 64 -13.00 -6.95 0.16
N ALA A 65 -11.68 -6.85 0.00
CA ALA A 65 -11.11 -6.58 -1.31
C ALA A 65 -11.52 -7.71 -2.26
N PRO A 66 -11.91 -7.40 -3.51
CA PRO A 66 -12.17 -8.44 -4.48
C PRO A 66 -10.92 -9.31 -4.63
N PRO A 67 -11.10 -10.63 -4.87
CA PRO A 67 -9.96 -11.49 -5.14
C PRO A 67 -9.18 -10.94 -6.32
N MET A 68 -7.87 -10.84 -6.13
CA MET A 68 -6.95 -10.41 -7.18
C MET A 68 -7.08 -11.35 -8.39
N THR A 69 -7.03 -10.78 -9.59
CA THR A 69 -7.07 -11.57 -10.83
C THR A 69 -5.83 -12.48 -10.94
N GLU A 70 -5.90 -13.51 -11.78
CA GLU A 70 -4.75 -14.41 -12.00
C GLU A 70 -3.53 -13.63 -12.53
N GLU A 71 -3.74 -12.69 -13.45
CA GLU A 71 -2.67 -11.87 -14.01
C GLU A 71 -2.00 -10.99 -12.95
N GLU A 72 -2.79 -10.31 -12.11
CA GLU A 72 -2.28 -9.52 -11.00
C GLU A 72 -1.57 -10.39 -9.96
N LEU A 73 -2.07 -11.62 -9.71
CA LEU A 73 -1.42 -12.59 -8.82
C LEU A 73 -0.06 -13.04 -9.35
N ILE A 74 0.02 -13.35 -10.64
CA ILE A 74 1.28 -13.68 -11.31
C ILE A 74 2.24 -12.50 -11.22
N LEU A 75 1.78 -11.28 -11.47
CA LEU A 75 2.61 -10.08 -11.39
C LEU A 75 3.12 -9.83 -9.96
N LYS A 76 2.23 -9.91 -8.96
CA LYS A 76 2.59 -9.79 -7.54
C LYS A 76 3.65 -10.82 -7.16
N ASN A 77 3.43 -12.09 -7.51
CA ASN A 77 4.38 -13.17 -7.19
C ASN A 77 5.72 -13.00 -7.90
N LYS A 78 5.73 -12.50 -9.16
CA LYS A 78 6.96 -12.17 -9.89
C LYS A 78 7.72 -11.04 -9.21
N ASN A 79 7.03 -9.98 -8.80
CA ASN A 79 7.63 -8.85 -8.09
C ASN A 79 8.18 -9.28 -6.73
N GLU A 80 7.41 -10.03 -5.93
CA GLU A 80 7.87 -10.56 -4.65
C GLU A 80 9.08 -11.48 -4.81
N LYS A 81 9.09 -12.33 -5.84
CA LYS A 81 10.25 -13.16 -6.17
C LYS A 81 11.47 -12.31 -6.49
N GLN A 82 11.31 -11.28 -7.31
CA GLN A 82 12.43 -10.40 -7.69
C GLN A 82 12.96 -9.62 -6.48
N ILE A 83 12.08 -9.07 -5.64
CA ILE A 83 12.47 -8.38 -4.40
C ILE A 83 13.31 -9.28 -3.50
N ARG A 84 12.88 -10.53 -3.28
CA ARG A 84 13.65 -11.48 -2.45
C ARG A 84 15.00 -11.83 -3.05
N ILE A 85 15.08 -11.96 -4.38
CA ILE A 85 16.36 -12.16 -5.09
C ILE A 85 17.26 -10.93 -4.87
N ASP A 86 16.71 -9.73 -5.01
CA ASP A 86 17.47 -8.48 -4.86
C ASP A 86 17.95 -8.30 -3.41
N GLU A 87 17.13 -8.62 -2.41
CA GLU A 87 17.49 -8.61 -0.99
C GLU A 87 18.65 -9.58 -0.69
N ALA A 88 18.56 -10.82 -1.19
CA ALA A 88 19.62 -11.81 -1.04
C ALA A 88 20.92 -11.34 -1.71
N ASN A 89 20.82 -10.82 -2.94
CA ASN A 89 21.95 -10.27 -3.67
C ASN A 89 22.59 -9.09 -2.95
N ASN A 90 21.78 -8.17 -2.42
CA ASN A 90 22.26 -7.02 -1.65
C ASN A 90 22.99 -7.46 -0.37
N TYR A 91 22.47 -8.46 0.34
CA TYR A 91 23.14 -9.04 1.49
C TYR A 91 24.52 -9.63 1.12
N MET A 92 24.58 -10.47 0.08
CA MET A 92 25.83 -11.11 -0.38
C MET A 92 26.84 -10.08 -0.92
N HIS A 93 26.37 -9.08 -1.66
CA HIS A 93 27.19 -7.98 -2.15
C HIS A 93 27.76 -7.12 -1.01
N GLY A 94 26.96 -6.84 0.02
CA GLY A 94 27.42 -6.12 1.22
C GLY A 94 28.57 -6.83 1.95
N LYS A 95 28.66 -8.16 1.83
CA LYS A 95 29.77 -8.97 2.36
C LYS A 95 30.94 -9.14 1.37
N GLN A 96 30.78 -8.63 0.15
CA GLN A 96 31.69 -8.79 -0.98
C GLN A 96 31.96 -10.26 -1.33
N TRP A 97 31.06 -11.19 -0.97
CA TRP A 97 31.29 -12.62 -1.16
C TRP A 97 31.47 -13.02 -2.61
N PRO A 98 30.63 -12.55 -3.58
CA PRO A 98 30.84 -12.90 -4.99
C PRO A 98 32.24 -12.49 -5.50
N GLY A 99 32.68 -11.28 -5.15
CA GLY A 99 34.01 -10.78 -5.51
C GLY A 99 35.14 -11.56 -4.84
N LYS A 100 35.06 -11.80 -3.52
CA LYS A 100 36.02 -12.62 -2.77
C LYS A 100 36.10 -14.05 -3.31
N ALA A 101 34.98 -14.63 -3.73
CA ALA A 101 34.92 -15.98 -4.30
C ALA A 101 35.64 -16.03 -5.65
N ALA A 102 35.37 -15.08 -6.54
CA ALA A 102 35.97 -15.02 -7.88
C ALA A 102 37.51 -14.94 -7.87
N ILE A 103 38.10 -14.29 -6.86
CA ILE A 103 39.57 -14.16 -6.71
C ILE A 103 40.17 -15.08 -5.64
N GLY A 104 39.42 -16.09 -5.17
CA GLY A 104 39.93 -17.11 -4.24
C GLY A 104 40.24 -16.61 -2.81
N ARG A 105 39.67 -15.47 -2.42
CA ARG A 105 39.85 -14.85 -1.08
C ARG A 105 38.74 -15.20 -0.08
N LEU A 106 37.63 -15.78 -0.54
CA LEU A 106 36.54 -16.24 0.35
C LEU A 106 36.92 -17.58 0.99
N LYS A 107 37.03 -17.62 2.32
CA LYS A 107 37.52 -18.79 3.07
C LYS A 107 36.82 -18.91 4.43
N GLY A 108 36.99 -20.06 5.08
CA GLY A 108 36.52 -20.30 6.45
C GLY A 108 35.00 -20.18 6.57
N GLU A 109 34.55 -19.51 7.63
CA GLU A 109 33.13 -19.37 7.94
C GLU A 109 32.34 -18.61 6.87
N GLU A 110 32.93 -17.56 6.28
CA GLU A 110 32.27 -16.79 5.21
C GLU A 110 32.01 -17.65 3.96
N LEU A 111 32.92 -18.57 3.63
CA LEU A 111 32.72 -19.51 2.52
C LEU A 111 31.62 -20.52 2.83
N ALA A 112 31.61 -21.06 4.05
CA ALA A 112 30.57 -21.98 4.49
C ALA A 112 29.19 -21.31 4.45
N GLN A 113 29.08 -20.05 4.91
CA GLN A 113 27.85 -19.28 4.85
C GLN A 113 27.43 -19.00 3.40
N TYR A 114 28.33 -18.51 2.55
CA TYR A 114 28.00 -18.22 1.14
C TYR A 114 27.47 -19.45 0.39
N ASN A 115 28.02 -20.63 0.64
CA ASN A 115 27.52 -21.88 0.05
C ASN A 115 26.09 -22.26 0.50
N LEU A 116 25.59 -21.73 1.62
CA LEU A 116 24.19 -21.93 2.02
C LEU A 116 23.22 -21.06 1.23
N TRP A 117 23.72 -20.01 0.55
CA TRP A 117 22.91 -19.10 -0.26
C TRP A 117 22.86 -19.49 -1.75
N LEU A 118 23.70 -20.44 -2.19
CA LEU A 118 23.77 -20.96 -3.57
C LEU A 118 22.96 -22.26 -3.70
#